data_AF-A0A949QTS5-F1
#
_entry.id   AF-A0A949QTS5-F1
#
_cell.length_a   1.000
_cell.length_b   1.000
_cell.length_c   1.000
_cell.angle_alpha   90.00
_cell.angle_beta   90.00
_cell.angle_gamma   90.00
#
_symmetry.space_group_name_H-M   'P 1'
#
loop_
_entity.id
_entity.type
_entity.pdbx_description
1 polymer ?
#
loop_
_entity_poly.entity_id
_entity_poly.type
_entity_poly.pdbx_seq_one_letter_code
_entity_poly.pdbx_strand_id
1 'polypeptide(L)'
;MKSLWKTILDGLTYTDLAGKRQLRVYTVVTGLILLLLFLAGGMAGLNRFLLMQMVQATPEVVSIPTETKQPLETEIPATETAETEASSGCPTDSSKWSFSPTMISETYQIIQPACVYQGLEKTIAWALAVREGYSRAEATELLGFSEMPMRQMETVTIPKNASELIDVPVSFTPTHPEFREWRLDAKGKASVTYALRGCFETSSVKGNRVEIWGGEYPVICLVVEDAENTQILYSLNDHMYTAPATPMRSFLLFGYLGDGQWVWLGTQTEPKLEISNAEEIASDRLTVATLYDSQPWDAKWLNTTHHLDMQPLPENWQSFTNENEKQYILSVLLGTAP
;
A
#
# COMPACT_ATOMS: atom_id res chain seq x y z
N MET A 1 14.38 -44.58 33.45
CA MET A 1 13.97 -43.34 34.16
C MET A 1 14.76 -43.04 35.44
N LYS A 2 15.01 -43.98 36.37
CA LYS A 2 15.76 -43.70 37.63
C LYS A 2 17.20 -43.22 37.44
N SER A 3 17.92 -43.68 36.41
CA SER A 3 19.30 -43.26 36.12
C SER A 3 19.37 -41.81 35.60
N LEU A 4 18.47 -41.43 34.70
CA LEU A 4 18.40 -40.08 34.11
C LEU A 4 18.13 -39.00 35.16
N TRP A 5 17.19 -39.26 36.07
CA TRP A 5 16.89 -38.36 37.18
C TRP A 5 18.10 -38.15 38.12
N LYS A 6 18.86 -39.21 38.38
CA LYS A 6 20.07 -39.12 39.21
C LYS A 6 21.16 -38.28 38.53
N THR A 7 21.37 -38.48 37.22
CA THR A 7 22.32 -37.69 36.43
C THR A 7 21.94 -36.21 36.37
N ILE A 8 20.65 -35.90 36.23
CA ILE A 8 20.16 -34.51 36.27
C ILE A 8 20.39 -33.90 37.65
N LEU A 9 20.07 -34.63 38.73
CA LEU A 9 20.21 -34.13 40.09
C LEU A 9 21.69 -33.89 40.48
N ASP A 10 22.58 -34.79 40.08
CA ASP A 10 24.03 -34.66 40.29
C ASP A 10 24.63 -33.55 39.42
N GLY A 11 24.00 -33.23 38.28
CA GLY A 11 24.34 -32.08 37.45
C GLY A 11 23.85 -30.73 38.00
N LEU A 12 22.79 -30.71 38.81
CA LEU A 12 22.20 -29.47 39.35
C LEU A 12 22.65 -29.14 40.79
N THR A 13 23.23 -30.12 41.49
CA THR A 13 23.69 -30.01 42.89
C THR A 13 25.17 -30.36 43.03
N TYR A 14 25.77 -30.00 44.16
CA TYR A 14 27.09 -30.47 44.58
C TYR A 14 27.06 -30.78 46.09
N THR A 15 27.95 -31.65 46.56
CA THR A 15 28.05 -31.98 47.98
C THR A 15 29.10 -31.06 48.62
N ASP A 16 28.73 -30.36 49.70
CA ASP A 16 29.69 -29.55 50.46
C ASP A 16 30.61 -30.44 51.32
N LEU A 17 31.65 -29.82 51.90
CA LEU A 17 32.62 -30.51 52.77
C LEU A 17 31.97 -31.11 54.04
N ALA A 18 30.73 -30.73 54.36
CA ALA A 18 29.94 -31.28 55.46
C ALA A 18 28.98 -32.40 55.02
N GLY A 19 29.06 -32.84 53.76
CA GLY A 19 28.25 -33.94 53.20
C GLY A 19 26.82 -33.54 52.84
N LYS A 20 26.47 -32.25 52.87
CA LYS A 20 25.12 -31.77 52.49
C LYS A 20 25.08 -31.41 51.00
N ARG A 21 23.97 -31.74 50.34
CA ARG A 21 23.72 -31.36 48.94
C ARG A 21 23.28 -29.91 48.86
N GLN A 22 24.05 -29.10 48.15
CA GLN A 22 23.82 -27.69 47.86
C GLN A 22 23.47 -27.53 46.37
N LEU A 23 22.62 -26.57 46.04
CA LEU A 23 22.32 -26.20 44.65
C LEU A 23 23.50 -25.43 44.07
N ARG A 24 23.84 -25.72 42.81
CA ARG A 24 24.86 -24.94 42.10
C ARG A 24 24.30 -23.57 41.74
N VAL A 25 25.16 -22.55 41.76
CA VAL A 25 24.76 -21.15 41.56
C VAL A 25 24.03 -20.94 40.22
N TYR A 26 24.48 -21.58 39.14
CA TYR A 26 23.78 -21.48 37.85
C TYR A 26 22.37 -22.07 37.90
N THR A 27 22.12 -23.12 38.70
CA THR A 27 20.77 -23.69 38.86
C THR A 27 19.82 -22.68 39.50
N VAL A 28 20.31 -21.92 40.48
CA VAL A 28 19.53 -20.87 41.14
C VAL A 28 19.23 -19.74 40.16
N VAL A 29 20.26 -19.27 39.42
CA VAL A 29 20.11 -18.18 38.45
C VAL A 29 19.16 -18.54 37.32
N THR A 30 19.31 -19.73 36.71
CA THR A 30 18.44 -20.19 35.62
C THR A 30 17.00 -20.38 36.10
N GLY A 31 16.81 -20.89 37.33
CA GLY A 31 15.47 -20.99 37.93
C GLY A 31 14.80 -19.62 38.12
N LEU A 32 15.57 -18.60 38.49
CA LEU A 32 15.08 -17.24 38.69
C LEU A 32 14.72 -16.56 37.36
N ILE A 33 15.51 -16.80 36.31
CA ILE A 33 15.19 -16.34 34.94
C ILE A 33 13.90 -16.99 34.43
N LEU A 34 13.75 -18.31 34.61
CA LEU A 34 12.53 -19.03 34.23
C LEU A 34 11.29 -18.52 34.98
N LEU A 35 11.42 -18.24 36.28
CA LEU A 35 10.35 -17.65 37.08
C LEU A 35 9.93 -16.28 36.53
N LEU A 36 10.89 -15.41 36.19
CA LEU A 36 10.62 -14.10 35.61
C LEU A 36 9.92 -14.20 34.25
N LEU A 37 10.37 -15.12 33.38
CA LEU A 37 9.71 -15.38 32.10
C LEU A 37 8.27 -15.87 32.28
N PHE A 38 8.03 -16.72 33.28
CA PHE A 38 6.68 -17.23 33.57
C PHE A 38 5.75 -16.12 34.10
N LEU A 39 6.26 -15.23 34.94
CA LEU A 39 5.52 -14.07 35.45
C LEU A 39 5.20 -13.07 34.32
N ALA A 40 6.18 -12.74 33.47
CA ALA A 40 5.98 -11.85 32.34
C ALA A 40 5.00 -12.43 31.29
N GLY A 41 5.18 -13.70 30.93
CA GLY A 41 4.26 -14.40 30.03
C GLY A 41 2.86 -14.56 30.61
N GLY A 42 2.74 -14.83 31.90
CA GLY A 42 1.47 -14.90 32.62
C GLY A 42 0.73 -13.56 32.61
N MET A 43 1.42 -12.45 32.89
CA MET A 43 0.83 -11.11 32.83
C MET A 43 0.38 -10.74 31.41
N ALA A 44 1.17 -11.03 30.38
CA ALA A 44 0.78 -10.80 28.99
C ALA A 44 -0.47 -11.60 28.59
N GLY A 45 -0.55 -12.87 29.00
CA GLY A 45 -1.71 -13.73 28.76
C GLY A 45 -2.97 -13.22 29.48
N LEU A 46 -2.84 -12.79 30.73
CA LEU A 46 -3.96 -12.28 31.52
C LEU A 46 -4.47 -10.94 30.98
N ASN A 47 -3.57 -10.06 30.54
CA ASN A 47 -3.94 -8.78 29.94
C ASN A 47 -4.68 -8.98 28.61
N ARG A 48 -4.23 -9.94 27.77
CA ARG A 48 -4.94 -10.33 26.54
C ARG A 48 -6.32 -10.90 26.83
N PHE A 49 -6.46 -11.73 27.86
CA PHE A 49 -7.75 -12.29 28.26
C PHE A 49 -8.75 -11.21 28.71
N LEU A 50 -8.30 -10.26 29.53
CA LEU A 50 -9.13 -9.14 29.99
C LEU A 50 -9.58 -8.24 28.84
N LEU A 51 -8.71 -7.98 27.86
CA LEU A 51 -9.08 -7.21 26.65
C LEU A 51 -10.16 -7.92 25.82
N MET A 52 -10.08 -9.25 25.66
CA MET A 52 -11.11 -9.99 24.92
C MET A 52 -12.47 -10.00 25.62
N GLN A 53 -12.51 -9.95 26.96
CA GLN A 53 -13.78 -9.87 27.69
C GLN A 53 -14.53 -8.54 27.46
N MET A 54 -13.83 -7.44 27.17
CA MET A 54 -14.48 -6.15 26.90
C MET A 54 -15.09 -6.04 25.49
N VAL A 55 -14.76 -6.95 24.56
CA VAL A 55 -15.18 -6.87 23.14
C VAL A 55 -16.43 -7.69 22.82
N GLN A 56 -16.94 -8.50 23.76
CA GLN A 56 -18.26 -9.12 23.63
C GLN A 56 -19.36 -8.17 24.15
N ALA A 57 -19.57 -7.06 23.45
CA ALA A 57 -20.84 -6.34 23.55
C ALA A 57 -21.93 -7.19 22.87
N THR A 58 -22.96 -7.54 23.63
CA THR A 58 -24.15 -8.23 23.17
C THR A 58 -24.87 -7.33 22.16
N PRO A 59 -25.23 -7.80 20.95
CA PRO A 59 -26.01 -6.98 20.03
C PRO A 59 -27.39 -6.72 20.63
N GLU A 60 -27.73 -5.45 20.84
CA GLU A 60 -29.09 -5.06 21.23
C GLU A 60 -30.07 -5.46 20.13
N VAL A 61 -31.05 -6.27 20.49
CA VAL A 61 -32.10 -6.71 19.57
C VAL A 61 -33.10 -5.57 19.41
N VAL A 62 -32.98 -4.80 18.33
CA VAL A 62 -33.96 -3.78 17.96
C VAL A 62 -35.30 -4.48 17.66
N SER A 63 -36.29 -4.23 18.52
CA SER A 63 -37.65 -4.72 18.38
C SER A 63 -38.46 -3.70 17.57
N ILE A 64 -38.77 -3.99 16.30
CA ILE A 64 -39.62 -3.13 15.47
C ILE A 64 -41.10 -3.50 15.75
N PRO A 65 -41.93 -2.61 16.33
CA PRO A 65 -43.36 -2.85 16.40
C PRO A 65 -43.96 -2.63 15.00
N THR A 66 -44.58 -3.67 14.45
CA THR A 66 -45.41 -3.54 13.25
C THR A 66 -46.78 -3.02 13.67
N GLU A 67 -47.06 -1.74 13.39
CA GLU A 67 -48.40 -1.18 13.58
C GLU A 67 -49.10 -1.00 12.23
N THR A 68 -50.35 -1.45 12.19
CA THR A 68 -51.21 -1.59 11.01
C THR A 68 -51.72 -0.22 10.54
N LYS A 69 -51.61 0.05 9.24
CA LYS A 69 -52.16 1.23 8.57
C LYS A 69 -53.69 1.33 8.73
N GLN A 70 -54.17 2.50 9.14
CA GLN A 70 -55.49 3.02 8.78
C GLN A 70 -55.37 4.54 8.48
N PRO A 71 -55.89 5.05 7.34
CA PRO A 71 -55.68 6.45 6.93
C PRO A 71 -56.91 7.33 7.22
N LEU A 72 -56.71 8.56 7.73
CA LEU A 72 -57.18 9.82 7.10
C LEU A 72 -56.82 11.09 7.90
N GLU A 73 -56.33 12.08 7.14
CA GLU A 73 -56.55 13.54 7.19
C GLU A 73 -56.05 14.46 8.35
N THR A 74 -54.97 15.18 8.01
CA THR A 74 -54.82 16.66 7.98
C THR A 74 -54.72 17.46 9.29
N GLU A 75 -53.50 17.91 9.61
CA GLU A 75 -53.08 19.33 9.58
C GLU A 75 -51.56 19.45 9.83
N ILE A 76 -50.87 20.29 9.04
CA ILE A 76 -49.44 20.67 9.13
C ILE A 76 -49.39 21.92 10.04
N PRO A 77 -48.50 22.08 11.05
CA PRO A 77 -47.12 22.51 10.75
C PRO A 77 -46.00 22.20 11.77
N ALA A 78 -44.85 21.80 11.22
CA ALA A 78 -43.47 22.17 11.58
C ALA A 78 -42.56 20.97 11.34
N THR A 79 -42.10 20.83 10.09
CA THR A 79 -40.99 19.93 9.76
C THR A 79 -39.73 20.53 10.37
N GLU A 80 -39.33 20.08 11.56
CA GLU A 80 -37.90 19.97 11.83
C GLU A 80 -37.38 18.95 10.83
N THR A 81 -36.69 19.47 9.82
CA THR A 81 -35.88 18.69 8.90
C THR A 81 -34.83 17.97 9.73
N ALA A 82 -35.17 16.79 10.25
CA ALA A 82 -34.18 15.77 10.52
C ALA A 82 -33.61 15.45 9.14
N GLU A 83 -32.49 16.10 8.83
CA GLU A 83 -31.62 15.77 7.70
C GLU A 83 -31.37 14.27 7.78
N THR A 84 -32.16 13.56 6.99
CA THR A 84 -31.89 12.19 6.64
C THR A 84 -30.71 12.33 5.68
N GLU A 85 -29.48 12.26 6.19
CA GLU A 85 -28.29 12.02 5.39
C GLU A 85 -28.37 10.59 4.81
N ALA A 86 -29.32 10.40 3.91
CA ALA A 86 -29.37 9.28 2.99
C ALA A 86 -29.17 9.84 1.58
N SER A 87 -27.94 10.35 1.36
CA SER A 87 -27.24 10.54 0.08
C SER A 87 -26.13 11.59 0.28
N SER A 88 -24.85 11.23 0.12
CA SER A 88 -23.89 12.05 -0.68
C SER A 88 -22.44 11.56 -0.56
N GLY A 89 -22.01 10.68 -1.47
CA GLY A 89 -20.59 10.49 -1.81
C GLY A 89 -19.68 9.88 -0.74
N CYS A 90 -18.47 9.51 -1.18
CA CYS A 90 -17.41 9.11 -0.26
C CYS A 90 -16.85 10.35 0.46
N PRO A 91 -16.55 10.32 1.78
CA PRO A 91 -15.98 11.48 2.46
C PRO A 91 -14.65 11.89 1.82
N THR A 92 -14.55 13.16 1.44
CA THR A 92 -13.32 13.75 0.88
C THR A 92 -12.47 14.46 1.92
N ASP A 93 -13.02 14.76 3.10
CA ASP A 93 -12.24 15.29 4.21
C ASP A 93 -11.48 14.15 4.90
N SER A 94 -10.15 14.17 4.80
CA SER A 94 -9.31 13.10 5.35
C SER A 94 -9.38 13.00 6.87
N SER A 95 -9.80 14.06 7.57
CA SER A 95 -10.02 14.02 9.03
C SER A 95 -11.20 13.15 9.45
N LYS A 96 -12.08 12.80 8.50
CA LYS A 96 -13.22 11.90 8.71
C LYS A 96 -12.87 10.44 8.42
N TRP A 97 -11.66 10.17 7.96
CA TRP A 97 -11.22 8.81 7.66
C TRP A 97 -10.66 8.16 8.91
N SER A 98 -10.82 6.85 9.02
CA SER A 98 -10.13 6.06 10.05
C SER A 98 -9.04 5.22 9.43
N PHE A 99 -7.95 5.06 10.18
CA PHE A 99 -6.81 4.24 9.78
C PHE A 99 -6.69 3.06 10.71
N SER A 100 -6.76 1.86 10.15
CA SER A 100 -6.68 0.61 10.91
C SER A 100 -5.42 -0.17 10.54
N PRO A 101 -4.63 -0.64 11.51
CA PRO A 101 -3.48 -1.48 11.23
C PRO A 101 -3.91 -2.83 10.63
N THR A 102 -2.99 -3.47 9.93
CA THR A 102 -3.19 -4.81 9.37
C THR A 102 -2.32 -5.83 10.08
N MET A 103 -2.58 -7.12 9.82
CA MET A 103 -1.71 -8.20 10.31
C MET A 103 -0.30 -8.17 9.68
N ILE A 104 -0.10 -7.42 8.59
CA ILE A 104 1.17 -7.34 7.85
C ILE A 104 1.93 -6.04 8.10
N SER A 105 1.25 -4.99 8.57
CA SER A 105 1.89 -3.71 8.88
C SER A 105 1.08 -2.89 9.89
N GLU A 106 1.77 -2.39 10.91
CA GLU A 106 1.24 -1.35 11.80
C GLU A 106 1.39 0.06 11.21
N THR A 107 2.32 0.21 10.26
CA THR A 107 2.67 1.49 9.62
C THR A 107 1.78 1.79 8.40
N TYR A 108 1.59 0.79 7.52
CA TYR A 108 0.78 0.93 6.31
C TYR A 108 -0.62 0.38 6.59
N GLN A 109 -1.54 1.30 6.83
CA GLN A 109 -2.86 1.07 7.39
C GLN A 109 -3.94 1.06 6.30
N ILE A 110 -5.10 0.49 6.64
CA ILE A 110 -6.31 0.51 5.82
C ILE A 110 -7.06 1.80 6.13
N ILE A 111 -7.41 2.56 5.09
CA ILE A 111 -8.34 3.70 5.17
C ILE A 111 -9.77 3.18 5.16
N GLN A 112 -10.60 3.65 6.08
CA GLN A 112 -12.05 3.50 6.02
C GLN A 112 -12.75 4.86 5.97
N PRO A 113 -13.83 5.00 5.17
CA PRO A 113 -14.44 3.95 4.34
C PRO A 113 -13.64 3.60 3.08
N ALA A 114 -13.74 2.35 2.61
CA ALA A 114 -12.97 1.84 1.46
C ALA A 114 -13.24 2.62 0.14
N CYS A 115 -14.38 3.29 0.03
CA CYS A 115 -14.69 4.13 -1.14
C CYS A 115 -13.65 5.24 -1.39
N VAL A 116 -12.83 5.60 -0.41
CA VAL A 116 -11.79 6.65 -0.54
C VAL A 116 -10.78 6.27 -1.62
N TYR A 117 -10.54 4.97 -1.79
CA TYR A 117 -9.64 4.46 -2.82
C TYR A 117 -10.12 4.71 -4.24
N GLN A 118 -11.41 5.02 -4.49
CA GLN A 118 -11.89 5.30 -5.85
C GLN A 118 -11.17 6.50 -6.51
N GLY A 119 -10.85 7.52 -5.71
CA GLY A 119 -10.04 8.65 -6.19
C GLY A 119 -8.60 8.23 -6.52
N LEU A 120 -8.02 7.37 -5.69
CA LEU A 120 -6.68 6.82 -5.88
C LEU A 120 -6.64 5.93 -7.14
N GLU A 121 -7.63 5.06 -7.32
CA GLU A 121 -7.77 4.18 -8.48
C GLU A 121 -7.75 4.96 -9.78
N LYS A 122 -8.40 6.14 -9.83
CA LYS A 122 -8.37 7.01 -11.02
C LYS A 122 -6.94 7.45 -11.38
N THR A 123 -6.12 7.82 -10.39
CA THR A 123 -4.72 8.21 -10.62
C THR A 123 -3.83 6.99 -10.92
N ILE A 124 -4.18 5.82 -10.40
CA ILE A 124 -3.53 4.55 -10.75
C ILE A 124 -3.83 4.16 -12.20
N ALA A 125 -5.07 4.35 -12.67
CA ALA A 125 -5.43 4.16 -14.08
C ALA A 125 -4.58 5.06 -14.98
N TRP A 126 -4.34 6.30 -14.58
CA TRP A 126 -3.48 7.22 -15.31
C TRP A 126 -2.03 6.72 -15.38
N ALA A 127 -1.46 6.29 -14.25
CA ALA A 127 -0.11 5.75 -14.21
C ALA A 127 0.02 4.46 -15.04
N LEU A 128 -1.01 3.60 -15.02
CA LEU A 128 -1.03 2.34 -15.75
C LEU A 128 -1.17 2.56 -17.26
N ALA A 129 -2.06 3.46 -17.68
CA ALA A 129 -2.21 3.83 -19.09
C ALA A 129 -0.88 4.31 -19.70
N VAL A 130 -0.09 5.06 -18.94
CA VAL A 130 1.26 5.49 -19.37
C VAL A 130 2.19 4.29 -19.64
N ARG A 131 2.06 3.18 -18.90
CA ARG A 131 2.82 1.93 -19.14
C ARG A 131 2.32 1.11 -20.33
N GLU A 132 1.15 1.47 -20.84
CA GLU A 132 0.44 0.77 -21.91
C GLU A 132 0.43 1.56 -23.22
N GLY A 133 1.33 2.54 -23.35
CA GLY A 133 1.59 3.27 -24.59
C GLY A 133 0.84 4.58 -24.76
N TYR A 134 0.01 4.97 -23.79
CA TYR A 134 -0.56 6.31 -23.78
C TYR A 134 0.52 7.32 -23.39
N SER A 135 0.53 8.47 -24.06
CA SER A 135 1.29 9.60 -23.57
C SER A 135 0.67 10.13 -22.27
N ARG A 136 1.43 10.87 -21.47
CA ARG A 136 0.89 11.50 -20.25
C ARG A 136 -0.21 12.48 -20.58
N ALA A 137 -0.08 13.22 -21.67
CA ALA A 137 -1.11 14.16 -22.14
C ALA A 137 -2.41 13.42 -22.46
N GLU A 138 -2.36 12.38 -23.30
CA GLU A 138 -3.54 11.58 -23.67
C GLU A 138 -4.19 10.92 -22.45
N ALA A 139 -3.40 10.28 -21.57
CA ALA A 139 -3.94 9.65 -20.37
C ALA A 139 -4.63 10.67 -19.44
N THR A 140 -4.10 11.89 -19.35
CA THR A 140 -4.69 12.98 -18.56
C THR A 140 -6.05 13.38 -19.12
N GLU A 141 -6.15 13.57 -20.43
CA GLU A 141 -7.37 13.94 -21.13
C GLU A 141 -8.44 12.84 -21.04
N LEU A 142 -8.08 11.60 -21.40
CA LEU A 142 -9.00 10.47 -21.47
C LEU A 142 -9.61 10.10 -20.10
N LEU A 143 -8.84 10.29 -19.03
CA LEU A 143 -9.34 10.06 -17.66
C LEU A 143 -9.97 11.32 -17.06
N GLY A 144 -10.06 12.43 -17.79
CA GLY A 144 -10.74 13.65 -17.35
C GLY A 144 -10.07 14.30 -16.15
N PHE A 145 -8.74 14.41 -16.18
CA PHE A 145 -7.98 15.26 -15.27
C PHE A 145 -7.78 16.65 -15.90
N SER A 146 -7.79 17.70 -15.08
CA SER A 146 -7.54 19.08 -15.55
C SER A 146 -6.05 19.38 -15.77
N GLU A 147 -5.19 18.67 -15.04
CA GLU A 147 -3.74 18.70 -15.15
C GLU A 147 -3.19 17.29 -14.91
N MET A 148 -1.94 17.03 -15.30
CA MET A 148 -1.32 15.73 -15.03
C MET A 148 -1.34 15.46 -13.52
N PRO A 149 -1.91 14.32 -13.04
CA PRO A 149 -2.04 14.03 -11.62
C PRO A 149 -0.72 13.53 -11.04
N MET A 150 0.33 14.35 -11.15
CA MET A 150 1.67 14.06 -10.65
C MET A 150 2.35 15.32 -10.13
N ARG A 151 3.23 15.16 -9.15
CA ARG A 151 4.03 16.23 -8.56
C ARG A 151 5.48 15.80 -8.54
N GLN A 152 6.34 16.50 -9.28
CA GLN A 152 7.77 16.18 -9.32
C GLN A 152 8.39 16.51 -7.96
N MET A 153 8.85 15.47 -7.27
CA MET A 153 9.56 15.56 -5.99
C MET A 153 10.93 14.89 -6.14
N GLU A 154 11.91 15.37 -5.37
CA GLU A 154 13.20 14.69 -5.24
C GLU A 154 13.15 13.62 -4.14
N THR A 155 12.47 13.94 -3.04
CA THR A 155 12.29 13.06 -1.89
C THR A 155 10.85 13.13 -1.38
N VAL A 156 10.42 12.05 -0.72
CA VAL A 156 9.15 11.99 0.03
C VAL A 156 9.46 11.46 1.42
N THR A 157 8.99 12.14 2.46
CA THR A 157 9.09 11.64 3.84
C THR A 157 8.07 10.52 4.05
N ILE A 158 8.52 9.36 4.52
CA ILE A 158 7.66 8.20 4.82
C ILE A 158 8.01 7.62 6.20
N PRO A 159 7.07 6.93 6.86
CA PRO A 159 7.35 6.21 8.09
C PRO A 159 8.14 4.94 7.79
N LYS A 160 9.33 4.80 8.39
CA LYS A 160 10.11 3.55 8.38
C LYS A 160 9.53 2.53 9.36
N ASN A 161 8.98 3.03 10.47
CA ASN A 161 8.26 2.28 11.50
C ASN A 161 7.34 3.24 12.25
N ALA A 162 6.70 2.78 13.33
CA ALA A 162 5.73 3.57 14.10
C ALA A 162 6.29 4.87 14.73
N SER A 163 7.62 5.03 14.84
CA SER A 163 8.23 6.18 15.53
C SER A 163 9.33 6.90 14.73
N GLU A 164 9.80 6.31 13.63
CA GLU A 164 10.90 6.82 12.82
C GLU A 164 10.42 7.21 11.41
N LEU A 165 10.75 8.43 11.01
CA LEU A 165 10.53 8.96 9.65
C LEU A 165 11.84 8.92 8.87
N ILE A 166 11.73 8.68 7.57
CA ILE A 166 12.85 8.72 6.63
C ILE A 166 12.46 9.48 5.37
N ASP A 167 13.41 10.21 4.79
CA ASP A 167 13.24 10.79 3.46
C ASP A 167 13.71 9.77 2.42
N VAL A 168 12.77 9.30 1.59
CA VAL A 168 13.11 8.39 0.50
C VAL A 168 13.27 9.16 -0.81
N PRO A 169 14.38 8.99 -1.53
CA PRO A 169 14.51 9.52 -2.88
C PRO A 169 13.48 8.88 -3.81
N VAL A 170 12.85 9.71 -4.62
CA VAL A 170 11.86 9.29 -5.62
C VAL A 170 12.29 9.70 -7.02
N SER A 171 11.79 8.98 -8.01
CA SER A 171 12.06 9.20 -9.42
C SER A 171 10.79 9.03 -10.23
N PHE A 172 10.77 9.65 -11.40
CA PHE A 172 9.70 9.47 -12.38
C PHE A 172 10.27 8.82 -13.63
N THR A 173 9.43 8.06 -14.35
CA THR A 173 9.71 7.87 -15.77
C THR A 173 9.60 9.22 -16.48
N PRO A 174 10.32 9.42 -17.60
CA PRO A 174 10.50 10.73 -18.20
C PRO A 174 9.19 11.50 -18.32
N THR A 175 9.16 12.74 -17.80
CA THR A 175 7.94 13.51 -17.55
C THR A 175 7.46 14.30 -18.75
N HIS A 176 8.10 14.12 -19.90
CA HIS A 176 7.74 14.77 -21.15
C HIS A 176 6.29 14.39 -21.53
N PRO A 177 5.40 15.35 -21.86
CA PRO A 177 3.98 15.10 -22.09
C PRO A 177 3.69 14.04 -23.16
N GLU A 178 4.43 14.10 -24.26
CA GLU A 178 4.27 13.24 -25.44
C GLU A 178 5.06 11.92 -25.36
N PHE A 179 5.84 11.70 -24.31
CA PHE A 179 6.63 10.47 -24.18
C PHE A 179 5.71 9.28 -23.89
N ARG A 180 5.88 8.21 -24.68
CA ARG A 180 5.13 6.96 -24.57
C ARG A 180 6.06 5.82 -24.21
N GLU A 181 5.56 4.92 -23.38
CA GLU A 181 6.25 3.66 -23.06
C GLU A 181 5.26 2.49 -23.06
N TRP A 182 5.71 1.34 -23.56
CA TRP A 182 5.01 0.07 -23.42
C TRP A 182 5.88 -0.89 -22.62
N ARG A 183 5.36 -1.43 -21.53
CA ARG A 183 6.03 -2.46 -20.74
C ARG A 183 5.48 -3.83 -21.10
N LEU A 184 6.26 -4.58 -21.87
CA LEU A 184 5.81 -5.76 -22.60
C LEU A 184 6.46 -7.06 -22.12
N ASP A 185 5.66 -8.12 -22.03
CA ASP A 185 6.17 -9.49 -21.91
C ASP A 185 6.84 -9.94 -23.23
N ALA A 186 7.41 -11.16 -23.22
CA ALA A 186 8.07 -11.74 -24.40
C ALA A 186 7.12 -11.95 -25.60
N LYS A 187 5.80 -11.86 -25.40
CA LYS A 187 4.75 -12.03 -26.42
C LYS A 187 4.16 -10.68 -26.86
N GLY A 188 4.67 -9.55 -26.37
CA GLY A 188 4.15 -8.23 -26.70
C GLY A 188 2.83 -7.88 -25.98
N LYS A 189 2.57 -8.44 -24.79
CA LYS A 189 1.41 -8.09 -23.96
C LYS A 189 1.81 -7.14 -22.84
N ALA A 190 0.87 -6.27 -22.43
CA ALA A 190 1.03 -5.46 -21.22
C ALA A 190 1.35 -6.37 -20.02
N SER A 191 2.39 -5.99 -19.27
CA SER A 191 2.97 -6.85 -18.23
C SER A 191 3.29 -6.08 -16.95
N VAL A 192 2.40 -5.13 -16.61
CA VAL A 192 2.47 -4.36 -15.36
C VAL A 192 1.20 -4.63 -14.56
N THR A 193 1.34 -4.79 -13.25
CA THR A 193 0.21 -4.82 -12.33
C THR A 193 0.52 -3.98 -11.10
N TYR A 194 -0.42 -3.12 -10.72
CA TYR A 194 -0.37 -2.38 -9.47
C TYR A 194 -1.19 -3.06 -8.37
N ALA A 195 -0.83 -2.82 -7.11
CA ALA A 195 -1.69 -3.14 -5.99
C ALA A 195 -1.39 -2.26 -4.77
N LEU A 196 -2.43 -2.01 -3.97
CA LEU A 196 -2.31 -1.26 -2.73
C LEU A 196 -1.47 -2.05 -1.70
N ARG A 197 -0.49 -1.37 -1.08
CA ARG A 197 0.29 -1.89 0.05
C ARG A 197 -0.10 -1.23 1.39
N GLY A 198 -0.95 -0.22 1.34
CA GLY A 198 -1.51 0.51 2.47
C GLY A 198 -1.14 1.99 2.46
N CYS A 199 -1.73 2.73 3.38
CA CYS A 199 -1.59 4.18 3.46
C CYS A 199 -1.23 4.63 4.87
N PHE A 200 -0.77 5.86 5.00
CA PHE A 200 -0.42 6.45 6.29
C PHE A 200 -0.80 7.93 6.31
N GLU A 201 -1.20 8.39 7.49
CA GLU A 201 -1.32 9.81 7.77
C GLU A 201 0.07 10.43 7.85
N THR A 202 0.19 11.66 7.37
CA THR A 202 1.45 12.40 7.41
C THR A 202 1.55 13.35 8.61
N SER A 203 0.87 12.97 9.68
CA SER A 203 0.91 13.62 10.97
C SER A 203 1.14 12.59 12.06
N SER A 204 1.75 13.01 13.16
CA SER A 204 2.00 12.14 14.32
C SER A 204 1.79 12.90 15.61
N VAL A 205 1.32 12.23 16.66
CA VAL A 205 1.19 12.83 17.99
C VAL A 205 2.49 12.63 18.75
N LYS A 206 3.19 13.73 19.07
CA LYS A 206 4.36 13.73 19.96
C LYS A 206 4.02 14.46 21.25
N GLY A 207 3.92 13.69 22.34
CA GLY A 207 3.45 14.20 23.63
C GLY A 207 1.99 14.64 23.55
N ASN A 208 1.74 15.94 23.63
CA ASN A 208 0.40 16.54 23.55
C ASN A 208 0.21 17.41 22.30
N ARG A 209 1.06 17.27 21.28
CA ARG A 209 1.01 18.05 20.04
C ARG A 209 0.93 17.14 18.83
N VAL A 210 0.17 17.59 17.83
CA VAL A 210 0.20 17.01 16.48
C VAL A 210 1.33 17.66 15.71
N GLU A 211 2.25 16.86 15.20
CA GLU A 211 3.31 17.28 14.29
C GLU A 211 2.97 16.79 12.88
N ILE A 212 2.74 17.73 11.97
CA ILE A 212 2.48 17.47 10.55
C ILE A 212 3.82 17.53 9.82
N TRP A 213 4.11 16.52 9.01
CA TRP A 213 5.38 16.38 8.29
C TRP A 213 5.22 16.06 6.79
N GLY A 214 4.04 15.71 6.31
CA GLY A 214 3.80 15.42 4.87
C GLY A 214 3.55 16.62 3.97
N GLY A 215 3.78 17.84 4.46
CA GLY A 215 3.55 19.07 3.69
C GLY A 215 2.07 19.23 3.31
N GLU A 216 1.78 19.27 2.01
CA GLU A 216 0.43 19.44 1.47
C GLU A 216 -0.39 18.15 1.40
N TYR A 217 0.22 16.98 1.65
CA TYR A 217 -0.43 15.68 1.54
C TYR A 217 -0.77 15.14 2.93
N PRO A 218 -1.99 15.30 3.47
CA PRO A 218 -2.36 14.75 4.78
C PRO A 218 -2.29 13.21 4.82
N VAL A 219 -2.37 12.56 3.66
CA VAL A 219 -2.34 11.09 3.52
C VAL A 219 -1.50 10.71 2.31
N ILE A 220 -0.68 9.67 2.46
CA ILE A 220 0.08 9.07 1.35
C ILE A 220 -0.19 7.57 1.32
N CYS A 221 -0.43 7.03 0.13
CA CYS A 221 -0.58 5.61 -0.11
C CYS A 221 0.63 5.03 -0.84
N LEU A 222 1.04 3.83 -0.43
CA LEU A 222 2.07 3.03 -1.06
C LEU A 222 1.41 2.01 -1.99
N VAL A 223 1.81 2.01 -3.26
CA VAL A 223 1.34 1.08 -4.28
C VAL A 223 2.54 0.32 -4.84
N VAL A 224 2.45 -1.00 -4.90
CA VAL A 224 3.49 -1.81 -5.56
C VAL A 224 3.26 -1.81 -7.06
N GLU A 225 4.34 -1.68 -7.85
CA GLU A 225 4.38 -1.92 -9.29
C GLU A 225 5.12 -3.21 -9.55
N ASP A 226 4.40 -4.26 -9.93
CA ASP A 226 5.01 -5.49 -10.42
C ASP A 226 5.12 -5.40 -11.93
N ALA A 227 6.30 -5.02 -12.40
CA ALA A 227 6.62 -4.93 -13.81
C ALA A 227 7.30 -6.24 -14.25
N GLU A 228 6.50 -7.20 -14.71
CA GLU A 228 6.94 -8.52 -15.17
C GLU A 228 7.45 -8.52 -16.62
N ASN A 229 7.53 -7.32 -17.22
CA ASN A 229 7.93 -7.13 -18.59
C ASN A 229 9.40 -7.52 -18.83
N THR A 230 9.67 -8.08 -20.01
CA THR A 230 11.02 -8.41 -20.46
C THR A 230 11.54 -7.41 -21.49
N GLN A 231 10.66 -6.55 -22.01
CA GLN A 231 10.97 -5.53 -22.99
C GLN A 231 10.25 -4.22 -22.64
N ILE A 232 10.86 -3.10 -22.97
CA ILE A 232 10.22 -1.78 -22.91
C ILE A 232 10.40 -1.11 -24.27
N LEU A 233 9.29 -0.75 -24.90
CA LEU A 233 9.29 0.09 -26.10
C LEU A 233 9.08 1.54 -25.68
N TYR A 234 9.92 2.43 -26.17
CA TYR A 234 9.81 3.86 -25.97
C TYR A 234 9.48 4.54 -27.30
N SER A 235 8.66 5.59 -27.25
CA SER A 235 8.38 6.44 -28.41
C SER A 235 8.33 7.92 -28.01
N LEU A 236 8.98 8.76 -28.80
CA LEU A 236 8.95 10.22 -28.68
C LEU A 236 9.29 10.88 -30.01
N ASN A 237 8.45 11.81 -30.49
CA ASN A 237 8.66 12.56 -31.74
C ASN A 237 8.94 11.63 -32.95
N ASP A 238 8.17 10.56 -33.11
CA ASP A 238 8.34 9.52 -34.15
C ASP A 238 9.62 8.67 -34.05
N HIS A 239 10.49 8.91 -33.07
CA HIS A 239 11.63 8.06 -32.76
C HIS A 239 11.21 6.94 -31.82
N MET A 240 11.65 5.72 -32.11
CA MET A 240 11.30 4.52 -31.34
C MET A 240 12.53 3.72 -30.93
N TYR A 241 12.48 3.17 -29.72
CA TYR A 241 13.54 2.30 -29.21
C TYR A 241 13.00 1.23 -28.27
N THR A 242 13.39 -0.01 -28.49
CA THR A 242 13.06 -1.17 -27.66
C THR A 242 14.28 -1.60 -26.86
N ALA A 243 14.15 -1.58 -25.54
CA ALA A 243 15.16 -2.03 -24.60
C ALA A 243 14.78 -3.38 -23.98
N PRO A 244 15.75 -4.27 -23.67
CA PRO A 244 15.48 -5.36 -22.76
C PRO A 244 15.21 -4.81 -21.35
N ALA A 245 14.41 -5.54 -20.58
CA ALA A 245 14.10 -5.22 -19.19
C ALA A 245 14.17 -6.47 -18.32
N THR A 246 14.60 -6.26 -17.08
CA THR A 246 14.52 -7.28 -16.04
C THR A 246 13.20 -7.08 -15.29
N PRO A 247 12.42 -8.15 -15.05
CA PRO A 247 11.25 -8.09 -14.20
C PRO A 247 11.56 -7.51 -12.82
N MET A 248 10.83 -6.47 -12.41
CA MET A 248 11.11 -5.70 -11.20
C MET A 248 9.83 -5.30 -10.48
N ARG A 249 9.87 -5.40 -9.15
CA ARG A 249 8.91 -4.80 -8.23
C ARG A 249 9.45 -3.46 -7.75
N SER A 250 8.65 -2.41 -7.92
CA SER A 250 8.93 -1.05 -7.46
C SER A 250 7.81 -0.54 -6.55
N PHE A 251 8.04 0.59 -5.87
CA PHE A 251 7.12 1.15 -4.90
C PHE A 251 6.77 2.59 -5.25
N LEU A 252 5.51 2.85 -5.58
CA LEU A 252 4.97 4.15 -5.97
C LEU A 252 4.29 4.80 -4.78
N LEU A 253 4.46 6.11 -4.64
CA LEU A 253 3.85 6.93 -3.59
C LEU A 253 2.81 7.84 -4.21
N PHE A 254 1.59 7.82 -3.67
CA PHE A 254 0.49 8.66 -4.10
C PHE A 254 0.01 9.54 -2.95
N GLY A 255 0.03 10.86 -3.14
CA GLY A 255 -0.38 11.84 -2.14
C GLY A 255 -1.82 12.29 -2.36
N TYR A 256 -2.58 12.40 -1.29
CA TYR A 256 -3.93 12.97 -1.31
C TYR A 256 -3.87 14.49 -1.27
N LEU A 257 -4.58 15.18 -2.17
CA LEU A 257 -4.64 16.65 -2.22
C LEU A 257 -5.90 17.24 -1.57
N GLY A 258 -6.90 16.42 -1.26
CA GLY A 258 -8.24 16.88 -0.91
C GLY A 258 -9.25 16.62 -2.04
N ASP A 259 -10.54 16.74 -1.73
CA ASP A 259 -11.65 16.65 -2.70
C ASP A 259 -11.64 15.41 -3.60
N GLY A 260 -11.16 14.27 -3.08
CA GLY A 260 -11.07 13.01 -3.81
C GLY A 260 -9.89 12.96 -4.81
N GLN A 261 -9.03 13.97 -4.84
CA GLN A 261 -7.90 14.07 -5.77
C GLN A 261 -6.63 13.44 -5.19
N TRP A 262 -5.99 12.60 -6.00
CA TRP A 262 -4.72 11.95 -5.69
C TRP A 262 -3.70 12.25 -6.78
N VAL A 263 -2.44 12.40 -6.39
CA VAL A 263 -1.34 12.63 -7.32
C VAL A 263 -0.19 11.68 -7.10
N TRP A 264 0.48 11.29 -8.17
CA TRP A 264 1.69 10.48 -8.11
C TRP A 264 2.88 11.35 -7.68
N LEU A 265 3.48 11.01 -6.53
CA LEU A 265 4.64 11.70 -5.96
C LEU A 265 5.97 11.10 -6.45
N GLY A 266 5.92 9.94 -7.09
CA GLY A 266 7.06 9.27 -7.71
C GLY A 266 7.18 7.81 -7.32
N THR A 267 8.19 7.14 -7.90
CA THR A 267 8.61 5.79 -7.56
C THR A 267 9.86 5.88 -6.69
N GLN A 268 9.86 5.20 -5.54
CA GLN A 268 11.05 5.08 -4.69
C GLN A 268 12.22 4.54 -5.52
N THR A 269 13.39 5.19 -5.41
CA THR A 269 14.56 4.70 -6.14
C THR A 269 15.06 3.38 -5.56
N GLU A 270 14.85 3.17 -4.26
CA GLU A 270 15.13 1.94 -3.52
C GLU A 270 14.06 1.69 -2.45
N PRO A 271 13.70 0.43 -2.16
CA PRO A 271 14.23 -0.79 -2.80
C PRO A 271 13.60 -1.04 -4.17
N LYS A 272 14.39 -1.56 -5.12
CA LYS A 272 13.88 -2.23 -6.33
C LYS A 272 14.18 -3.72 -6.23
N LEU A 273 13.13 -4.54 -6.32
CA LEU A 273 13.24 -5.98 -6.09
C LEU A 273 13.07 -6.72 -7.40
N GLU A 274 14.08 -7.51 -7.81
CA GLU A 274 13.93 -8.37 -8.98
C GLU A 274 12.85 -9.43 -8.75
N ILE A 275 11.99 -9.61 -9.75
CA ILE A 275 10.95 -10.65 -9.73
C ILE A 275 11.54 -11.92 -10.31
N SER A 276 12.03 -12.80 -9.44
CA SER A 276 12.55 -14.12 -9.81
C SER A 276 11.48 -15.22 -9.84
N ASN A 277 10.36 -15.02 -9.13
CA ASN A 277 9.24 -15.95 -9.05
C ASN A 277 7.90 -15.20 -9.22
N ALA A 278 7.39 -15.19 -10.47
CA ALA A 278 6.15 -14.51 -10.83
C ALA A 278 4.92 -15.01 -10.05
N GLU A 279 4.82 -16.32 -9.80
CA GLU A 279 3.67 -16.91 -9.10
C GLU A 279 3.59 -16.47 -7.64
N GLU A 280 4.74 -16.43 -6.96
CA GLU A 280 4.83 -15.96 -5.57
C GLU A 280 4.47 -14.49 -5.46
N ILE A 281 4.98 -13.66 -6.36
CA ILE A 281 4.72 -12.23 -6.43
C ILE A 281 3.24 -11.94 -6.70
N ALA A 282 2.62 -12.67 -7.64
CA ALA A 282 1.19 -12.56 -7.91
C ALA A 282 0.32 -12.98 -6.72
N SER A 283 0.73 -14.03 -6.00
CA SER A 283 0.03 -14.50 -4.79
C SER A 283 0.14 -13.49 -3.63
N ASP A 284 1.34 -12.96 -3.36
CA ASP A 284 1.55 -11.89 -2.37
C ASP A 284 0.71 -10.66 -2.71
N ARG A 285 0.73 -10.24 -3.98
CA ARG A 285 -0.04 -9.09 -4.47
C ARG A 285 -1.54 -9.24 -4.20
N LEU A 286 -2.12 -10.37 -4.59
CA LEU A 286 -3.55 -10.62 -4.39
C LEU A 286 -3.91 -10.71 -2.90
N THR A 287 -3.09 -11.41 -2.12
CA THR A 287 -3.29 -11.56 -0.66
C THR A 287 -3.31 -10.21 0.01
N VAL A 288 -2.34 -9.35 -0.29
CA VAL A 288 -2.19 -8.03 0.30
C VAL A 288 -3.33 -7.12 -0.14
N ALA A 289 -3.63 -7.03 -1.44
CA ALA A 289 -4.74 -6.22 -1.93
C ALA A 289 -6.06 -6.57 -1.23
N THR A 290 -6.33 -7.87 -1.06
CA THR A 290 -7.54 -8.37 -0.36
C THR A 290 -7.57 -7.93 1.10
N LEU A 291 -6.43 -7.92 1.79
CA LEU A 291 -6.36 -7.42 3.18
C LEU A 291 -6.74 -5.94 3.30
N TYR A 292 -6.52 -5.15 2.24
CA TYR A 292 -6.86 -3.72 2.20
C TYR A 292 -8.24 -3.44 1.57
N ASP A 293 -9.08 -4.45 1.38
CA ASP A 293 -10.37 -4.34 0.66
C ASP A 293 -10.21 -3.68 -0.73
N SER A 294 -9.09 -4.02 -1.38
CA SER A 294 -8.66 -3.52 -2.68
C SER A 294 -8.49 -4.69 -3.66
N GLN A 295 -8.26 -4.36 -4.93
CA GLN A 295 -7.95 -5.31 -5.99
C GLN A 295 -6.60 -4.99 -6.64
N PRO A 296 -5.97 -5.96 -7.34
CA PRO A 296 -4.91 -5.67 -8.29
C PRO A 296 -5.44 -4.87 -9.48
N TRP A 297 -4.64 -3.93 -9.96
CA TRP A 297 -4.95 -3.09 -11.12
C TRP A 297 -4.00 -3.44 -12.27
N ASP A 298 -4.53 -4.13 -13.27
CA ASP A 298 -3.81 -4.57 -14.46
C ASP A 298 -4.49 -4.06 -15.75
N ALA A 299 -3.93 -4.40 -16.91
CA ALA A 299 -4.48 -4.02 -18.21
C ALA A 299 -5.95 -4.45 -18.41
N LYS A 300 -6.34 -5.59 -17.81
CA LYS A 300 -7.73 -6.06 -17.88
C LYS A 300 -8.63 -5.13 -17.08
N TRP A 301 -8.25 -4.79 -15.85
CA TRP A 301 -8.97 -3.83 -15.03
C TRP A 301 -9.08 -2.47 -15.72
N LEU A 302 -8.00 -1.99 -16.33
CA LEU A 302 -7.95 -0.72 -17.05
C LEU A 302 -8.96 -0.68 -18.21
N ASN A 303 -9.01 -1.74 -19.03
CA ASN A 303 -10.02 -1.90 -20.08
C ASN A 303 -11.44 -1.97 -19.47
N THR A 304 -11.69 -2.88 -18.52
CA THR A 304 -13.06 -3.09 -18.03
C THR A 304 -13.65 -1.88 -17.31
N THR A 305 -12.82 -1.11 -16.61
CA THR A 305 -13.26 -0.01 -15.75
C THR A 305 -13.20 1.34 -16.45
N HIS A 306 -12.19 1.56 -17.30
CA HIS A 306 -11.95 2.85 -17.96
C HIS A 306 -12.06 2.79 -19.48
N HIS A 307 -12.31 1.62 -20.08
CA HIS A 307 -12.37 1.41 -21.53
C HIS A 307 -11.08 1.82 -22.25
N LEU A 308 -9.95 1.68 -21.55
CA LEU A 308 -8.63 1.93 -22.09
C LEU A 308 -7.92 0.59 -22.30
N ASP A 309 -7.84 0.17 -23.56
CA ASP A 309 -6.97 -0.92 -23.99
C ASP A 309 -5.54 -0.42 -24.18
N MET A 310 -4.56 -1.32 -24.04
CA MET A 310 -3.18 -1.03 -24.42
C MET A 310 -3.11 -0.51 -25.86
N GLN A 311 -2.35 0.57 -26.08
CA GLN A 311 -2.15 1.13 -27.40
C GLN A 311 -1.51 0.11 -28.33
N PRO A 312 -1.92 0.06 -29.61
CA PRO A 312 -1.41 -0.91 -30.56
C PRO A 312 0.10 -0.76 -30.71
N LEU A 313 0.78 -1.90 -30.78
CA LEU A 313 2.21 -1.92 -31.02
C LEU A 313 2.51 -1.65 -32.50
N PRO A 314 3.53 -0.84 -32.80
CA PRO A 314 4.02 -0.70 -34.17
C PRO A 314 4.47 -2.04 -34.76
N GLU A 315 4.34 -2.19 -36.09
CA GLU A 315 4.88 -3.36 -36.77
C GLU A 315 6.39 -3.49 -36.54
N ASN A 316 6.86 -4.72 -36.29
CA ASN A 316 8.27 -5.03 -36.06
C ASN A 316 8.91 -4.27 -34.88
N TRP A 317 8.14 -3.84 -33.88
CA TRP A 317 8.64 -3.07 -32.72
C TRP A 317 9.88 -3.69 -32.04
N GLN A 318 9.99 -5.02 -32.04
CA GLN A 318 11.12 -5.76 -31.47
C GLN A 318 12.47 -5.44 -32.15
N SER A 319 12.42 -4.93 -33.39
CA SER A 319 13.60 -4.60 -34.19
C SER A 319 14.12 -3.17 -33.96
N PHE A 320 13.40 -2.31 -33.22
CA PHE A 320 13.81 -0.94 -32.94
C PHE A 320 14.92 -0.85 -31.88
N THR A 321 16.09 -1.43 -32.15
CA THR A 321 17.22 -1.47 -31.19
C THR A 321 18.35 -0.52 -31.54
N ASN A 322 18.09 0.43 -32.44
CA ASN A 322 19.10 1.39 -32.91
C ASN A 322 19.49 2.37 -31.79
N GLU A 323 20.77 2.38 -31.42
CA GLU A 323 21.28 3.24 -30.35
C GLU A 323 21.16 4.74 -30.68
N ASN A 324 21.20 5.12 -31.97
CA ASN A 324 21.00 6.53 -32.36
C ASN A 324 19.59 7.03 -32.01
N GLU A 325 18.57 6.17 -32.16
CA GLU A 325 17.19 6.48 -31.78
C GLU A 325 17.08 6.69 -30.27
N LYS A 326 17.71 5.80 -29.49
CA LYS A 326 17.79 5.96 -28.03
C LYS A 326 18.47 7.27 -27.64
N GLN A 327 19.60 7.60 -28.24
CA GLN A 327 20.31 8.84 -27.91
C GLN A 327 19.51 10.08 -28.31
N TYR A 328 18.78 10.04 -29.42
CA TYR A 328 17.87 11.11 -29.80
C TYR A 328 16.78 11.30 -28.73
N ILE A 329 16.05 10.23 -28.38
CA ILE A 329 15.00 10.27 -27.34
C ILE A 329 15.56 10.85 -26.03
N LEU A 330 16.72 10.37 -25.58
CA LEU A 330 17.37 10.86 -24.36
C LEU A 330 17.74 12.35 -24.46
N SER A 331 18.25 12.81 -25.61
CA SER A 331 18.60 14.22 -25.79
C SER A 331 17.38 15.14 -25.73
N VAL A 332 16.24 14.73 -26.28
CA VAL A 332 14.99 15.49 -26.20
C VAL A 332 14.52 15.55 -24.75
N LEU A 333 14.53 14.40 -24.05
CA LEU A 333 14.12 14.33 -22.63
C LEU A 333 15.00 15.15 -21.70
N LEU A 334 16.28 15.29 -22.01
CA LEU A 334 17.25 16.10 -21.25
C LEU A 334 17.26 17.58 -21.67
N GLY A 335 16.49 17.97 -22.68
CA GLY A 335 16.51 19.33 -23.22
C GLY A 335 17.82 19.70 -23.93
N THR A 336 18.57 18.70 -24.41
CA THR A 336 19.87 18.85 -25.08
C THR A 336 19.82 18.47 -26.57
N ALA A 337 18.63 18.18 -27.09
CA ALA A 337 18.43 17.94 -28.52
C ALA A 337 18.77 19.21 -29.35
N PRO A 338 19.40 19.05 -30.53
CA PRO A 338 19.73 20.15 -31.43
C PRO A 338 18.50 20.81 -32.07
#